data_AF-A0A5J6PWR5-F1
#
_entry.id   AF-A0A5J6PWR5-F1
#
_cell.length_a   1.000
_cell.length_b   1.000
_cell.length_c   1.000
_cell.angle_alpha   90.00
_cell.angle_beta   90.00
_cell.angle_gamma   90.00
#
_symmetry.space_group_name_H-M   'P 1'
#
loop_
_entity.id
_entity.type
_entity.pdbx_description
1 polymer ?
#
loop_
_entity_poly.entity_id
_entity_poly.type
_entity_poly.pdbx_seq_one_letter_code
_entity_poly.pdbx_strand_id
1 'polypeptide(L)'
;MRLELFPLKSVGHFKFGNHIQHYTSLLKDFKCSEPDEFGYVHYEAPDESFFITVKDNRIDSIFCYKELWFKDVNLIGISIEEFQKITESSFVGEIDELHVEDDSIPQLVYQFEELGLQVWEKNKVIVTIVADSGR
;
A
#
# COMPACT_ATOMS: atom_id res chain seq x y z
N MET A 1 13.72 5.94 2.41
CA MET A 1 13.41 5.39 3.75
C MET A 1 12.90 3.99 3.51
N ARG A 2 13.41 2.96 4.20
CA ARG A 2 12.97 1.58 3.94
C ARG A 2 11.54 1.37 4.42
N LEU A 3 10.64 0.95 3.54
CA LEU A 3 9.25 0.63 3.87
C LEU A 3 9.14 -0.82 4.37
N GLU A 4 9.34 -1.04 5.67
CA GLU A 4 9.14 -2.37 6.28
C GLU A 4 7.67 -2.58 6.67
N LEU A 5 7.09 -3.71 6.28
CA LEU A 5 5.73 -4.08 6.59
C LEU A 5 5.64 -4.72 7.98
N PHE A 6 4.80 -4.14 8.83
CA PHE A 6 4.27 -4.80 10.03
C PHE A 6 2.77 -4.96 9.82
N PRO A 7 2.29 -6.17 9.44
CA PRO A 7 0.90 -6.39 9.05
C PRO A 7 -0.09 -5.81 10.05
N LEU A 8 -1.16 -5.18 9.53
CA LEU A 8 -2.24 -4.52 10.30
C LEU A 8 -1.79 -3.41 11.27
N LYS A 9 -0.50 -3.04 11.30
CA LYS A 9 0.08 -2.11 12.29
C LYS A 9 0.72 -0.90 11.66
N SER A 10 1.62 -1.10 10.70
CA SER A 10 2.41 0.00 10.12
C SER A 10 3.16 -0.39 8.86
N VAL A 11 3.52 0.62 8.07
CA VAL A 11 4.54 0.54 7.02
C VAL A 11 5.64 1.55 7.31
N GLY A 12 6.87 1.08 7.46
CA GLY A 12 8.01 1.89 7.88
C GLY A 12 7.72 2.61 9.21
N HIS A 13 7.79 3.95 9.20
CA HIS A 13 7.53 4.75 10.38
C HIS A 13 6.03 5.01 10.63
N PHE A 14 5.17 4.76 9.64
CA PHE A 14 3.78 5.21 9.63
C PHE A 14 2.87 4.12 10.19
N LYS A 15 2.27 4.39 11.36
CA LYS A 15 1.30 3.50 12.00
C LYS A 15 -0.12 3.84 11.56
N PHE A 16 -0.90 2.83 11.22
CA PHE A 16 -2.32 3.01 10.89
C PHE A 16 -3.10 3.58 12.08
N GLY A 17 -4.09 4.40 11.79
CA GLY A 17 -4.93 5.09 12.78
C GLY A 17 -4.24 6.22 13.56
N ASN A 18 -2.91 6.37 13.49
CA ASN A 18 -2.23 7.48 14.14
C ASN A 18 -2.53 8.82 13.46
N HIS A 19 -2.54 9.88 14.27
CA HIS A 19 -2.74 11.22 13.77
C HIS A 19 -1.55 11.67 12.89
N ILE A 20 -1.85 12.23 11.72
CA ILE A 20 -0.83 12.56 10.70
C ILE A 20 0.20 13.58 11.20
N GLN A 21 -0.20 14.48 12.10
CA GLN A 21 0.69 15.51 12.68
C GLN A 21 1.90 14.92 13.45
N HIS A 22 1.82 13.67 13.91
CA HIS A 22 2.96 13.00 14.54
C HIS A 22 4.16 12.80 13.59
N TYR A 23 3.94 12.92 12.27
CA TYR A 23 4.93 12.64 11.24
C TYR A 23 5.34 13.89 10.45
N THR A 24 5.01 15.10 10.92
CA THR A 24 5.30 16.38 10.24
C THR A 24 6.75 16.51 9.77
N SER A 25 7.73 16.08 10.57
CA SER A 25 9.14 16.12 10.17
C SER A 25 9.49 15.16 9.03
N LEU A 26 8.84 14.00 8.97
CA LEU A 26 9.04 13.00 7.90
C LEU A 26 8.31 13.40 6.62
N LEU A 27 7.18 14.10 6.76
CA LEU A 27 6.31 14.51 5.65
C LEU A 27 6.65 15.89 5.08
N LYS A 28 7.69 16.57 5.60
CA LYS A 28 8.02 17.95 5.24
C LYS A 28 8.21 18.19 3.73
N ASP A 29 8.69 17.18 3.02
CA ASP A 29 8.99 17.25 1.58
C ASP A 29 7.90 16.55 0.74
N PHE A 30 6.89 15.94 1.37
CA PHE A 30 5.82 15.23 0.67
C PHE A 30 4.89 16.24 -0.01
N LYS A 31 4.40 15.88 -1.19
CA LYS A 31 3.30 16.63 -1.81
C LYS A 31 2.02 16.27 -1.06
N CYS A 32 1.31 17.29 -0.58
CA CYS A 32 0.01 17.13 0.06
C CYS A 32 -1.08 17.56 -0.92
N SER A 33 -2.08 16.71 -1.13
CA SER A 33 -3.27 17.07 -1.88
C SER A 33 -4.24 17.91 -1.04
N GLU A 34 -5.17 18.59 -1.70
CA GLU A 34 -6.44 18.96 -1.05
C GLU A 34 -7.28 17.69 -0.77
N PRO A 35 -8.25 17.74 0.16
CA PRO A 35 -9.18 16.64 0.36
C PRO A 35 -9.95 16.29 -0.92
N ASP A 36 -10.05 15.01 -1.25
CA ASP A 36 -10.89 14.53 -2.35
C ASP A 36 -12.39 14.54 -2.00
N GLU A 37 -13.23 14.08 -2.94
CA GLU A 37 -14.69 14.04 -2.75
C GLU A 37 -15.15 13.13 -1.60
N PHE A 38 -14.28 12.22 -1.14
CA PHE A 38 -14.52 11.32 -0.01
C PHE A 38 -13.86 11.81 1.29
N GLY A 39 -13.21 12.98 1.24
CA GLY A 39 -12.53 13.61 2.36
C GLY A 39 -11.15 13.04 2.68
N TYR A 40 -10.54 12.26 1.77
CA TYR A 40 -9.17 11.79 1.96
C TYR A 40 -8.17 12.85 1.51
N VAL A 41 -7.12 12.99 2.31
CA VAL A 41 -5.92 13.77 1.98
C VAL A 41 -4.79 12.81 1.66
N HIS A 42 -4.07 13.09 0.58
CA HIS A 42 -2.97 12.25 0.10
C HIS A 42 -1.63 12.92 0.34
N TYR A 43 -0.69 12.18 0.92
CA TYR A 43 0.70 12.59 1.09
C TYR A 43 1.59 11.72 0.21
N GLU A 44 2.09 12.28 -0.89
CA GLU A 44 2.91 11.57 -1.87
C GLU A 44 4.41 11.78 -1.61
N ALA A 45 5.17 10.68 -1.61
CA ALA A 45 6.62 10.73 -1.45
C ALA A 45 7.27 11.44 -2.66
N PRO A 46 8.35 12.23 -2.45
CA PRO A 46 9.01 12.98 -3.53
C PRO A 46 9.51 12.12 -4.71
N ASP A 47 9.83 10.86 -4.43
CA ASP A 47 10.33 9.90 -5.41
C ASP A 47 9.21 9.01 -5.98
N GLU A 48 7.95 9.31 -5.66
CA GLU A 48 6.77 8.58 -6.14
C GLU A 48 6.81 7.08 -5.79
N SER A 49 7.54 6.72 -4.73
CA SER A 49 7.68 5.33 -4.28
C SER A 49 6.46 4.81 -3.51
N PHE A 50 5.75 5.71 -2.83
CA PHE A 50 4.53 5.42 -2.09
C PHE A 50 3.73 6.71 -1.83
N PHE A 51 2.46 6.57 -1.46
CA PHE A 51 1.71 7.64 -0.82
C PHE A 51 0.90 7.14 0.37
N ILE A 52 0.51 8.08 1.24
CA ILE A 52 -0.30 7.82 2.44
C ILE A 52 -1.67 8.47 2.24
N THR A 53 -2.74 7.71 2.48
CA THR A 53 -4.09 8.26 2.58
C THR A 53 -4.39 8.60 4.03
N VAL A 54 -5.04 9.74 4.24
CA VAL A 54 -5.41 10.24 5.55
C VAL A 54 -6.88 10.60 5.55
N LYS A 55 -7.63 10.06 6.50
CA LYS A 55 -9.04 10.39 6.74
C LYS A 55 -9.23 10.82 8.18
N ASP A 56 -9.98 11.89 8.40
CA ASP A 56 -10.20 12.45 9.75
C ASP A 56 -8.88 12.71 10.51
N ASN A 57 -7.86 13.17 9.78
CA ASN A 57 -6.48 13.39 10.24
C ASN A 57 -5.72 12.13 10.71
N ARG A 58 -6.21 10.93 10.41
CA ARG A 58 -5.58 9.66 10.77
C ARG A 58 -5.16 8.90 9.52
N ILE A 59 -4.01 8.24 9.61
CA ILE A 59 -3.50 7.37 8.53
C ILE A 59 -4.48 6.22 8.33
N ASP A 60 -5.05 6.11 7.14
CA ASP A 60 -5.99 5.05 6.78
C ASP A 60 -5.24 3.92 6.07
N SER A 61 -4.58 4.23 4.96
CA SER A 61 -3.82 3.26 4.17
C SER A 61 -2.55 3.85 3.55
N ILE A 62 -1.67 2.96 3.08
CA ILE A 62 -0.40 3.30 2.45
C ILE A 62 -0.26 2.49 1.16
N PHE A 63 -0.10 3.20 0.04
CA PHE A 63 0.05 2.62 -1.29
C PHE A 63 1.53 2.57 -1.65
N CYS A 64 2.08 1.39 -1.89
CA CYS A 64 3.50 1.17 -2.16
C CYS A 64 3.71 0.69 -3.61
N TYR A 65 4.62 1.35 -4.35
CA TYR A 65 4.85 1.10 -5.79
C TYR A 65 6.25 0.60 -6.15
N LYS A 66 7.25 0.90 -5.31
CA LYS A 66 8.65 0.54 -5.58
C LYS A 66 9.21 -0.48 -4.61
N GLU A 67 8.85 -0.34 -3.33
CA GLU A 67 9.27 -1.27 -2.30
C GLU A 67 8.21 -1.45 -1.21
N LEU A 68 8.15 -2.68 -0.69
CA LEU A 68 7.53 -3.01 0.58
C LEU A 68 8.24 -4.26 1.10
N TRP A 69 9.01 -4.11 2.17
CA TRP A 69 9.88 -5.16 2.68
C TRP A 69 9.19 -5.99 3.76
N PHE A 70 9.32 -7.30 3.66
CA PHE A 70 8.87 -8.26 4.68
C PHE A 70 9.84 -9.43 4.75
N LYS A 71 10.34 -9.74 5.96
CA LYS A 71 11.35 -10.79 6.19
C LYS A 71 12.56 -10.66 5.22
N ASP A 72 13.04 -9.44 5.03
CA ASP A 72 14.15 -9.08 4.12
C ASP A 72 13.94 -9.35 2.62
N VAL A 73 12.68 -9.54 2.20
CA VAL A 73 12.31 -9.62 0.78
C VAL A 73 11.48 -8.40 0.40
N ASN A 74 11.79 -7.76 -0.73
CA ASN A 74 10.91 -6.77 -1.32
C ASN A 74 9.74 -7.48 -2.00
N LEU A 75 8.52 -7.22 -1.53
CA LEU A 75 7.28 -7.81 -2.03
C LEU A 75 6.80 -7.17 -3.34
N ILE A 76 7.34 -6.02 -3.73
CA ILE A 76 7.10 -5.42 -5.04
C ILE A 76 8.01 -6.10 -6.09
N GLY A 77 7.44 -6.49 -7.22
CA GLY A 77 8.14 -7.11 -8.34
C GLY A 77 8.23 -8.63 -8.31
N ILE A 78 7.76 -9.29 -7.24
CA ILE A 78 7.63 -10.76 -7.18
C ILE A 78 6.26 -11.21 -7.69
N SER A 79 6.10 -12.50 -7.93
CA SER A 79 4.80 -13.10 -8.28
C SER A 79 3.88 -13.27 -7.06
N ILE A 80 2.56 -13.40 -7.29
CA ILE A 80 1.61 -13.76 -6.23
C ILE A 80 1.95 -15.11 -5.58
N GLU A 81 2.42 -16.09 -6.35
CA GLU A 81 2.81 -17.40 -5.82
C GLU A 81 3.99 -17.29 -4.84
N GLU A 82 5.00 -16.48 -5.16
CA GLU A 82 6.13 -16.22 -4.26
C GLU A 82 5.68 -15.44 -3.02
N PHE A 83 4.83 -14.44 -3.21
CA PHE A 83 4.24 -13.67 -2.11
C PHE A 83 3.55 -14.59 -1.09
N GLN A 84 2.69 -15.50 -1.54
CA GLN A 84 1.98 -16.45 -0.67
C GLN A 84 2.96 -17.36 0.10
N LYS A 85 4.05 -17.81 -0.55
CA LYS A 85 5.08 -18.63 0.11
C LYS A 85 5.84 -17.87 1.19
N ILE A 86 6.18 -16.60 0.94
CA ILE A 86 6.95 -15.76 1.87
C ILE A 86 6.10 -15.34 3.08
N THR A 87 4.87 -14.94 2.81
CA THR A 87 3.92 -14.46 3.82
C THR A 87 3.23 -15.59 4.57
N GLU A 88 3.21 -16.80 3.99
CA GLU A 88 2.46 -17.95 4.51
C GLU A 88 0.96 -17.68 4.59
N SER A 89 0.44 -16.77 3.73
CA SER A 89 -0.96 -16.35 3.69
C SER A 89 -1.61 -16.68 2.35
N SER A 90 -2.94 -16.80 2.37
CA SER A 90 -3.77 -16.94 1.17
C SER A 90 -4.63 -15.70 0.98
N PHE A 91 -4.91 -15.35 -0.27
CA PHE A 91 -5.92 -14.35 -0.56
C PHE A 91 -7.32 -14.94 -0.32
N VAL A 92 -8.30 -14.07 -0.11
CA VAL A 92 -9.69 -14.42 0.12
C VAL A 92 -10.60 -13.69 -0.88
N GLY A 93 -11.80 -14.23 -1.10
CA GLY A 93 -12.77 -13.64 -2.01
C GLY A 93 -12.47 -13.86 -3.49
N GLU A 94 -13.10 -13.04 -4.32
CA GLU A 94 -12.88 -13.03 -5.77
C GLU A 94 -11.70 -12.11 -6.13
N ILE A 95 -11.07 -12.38 -7.27
CA ILE A 95 -10.01 -11.54 -7.81
C ILE A 95 -10.68 -10.45 -8.65
N ASP A 96 -10.48 -9.19 -8.28
CA ASP A 96 -11.01 -8.06 -9.05
C ASP A 96 -10.08 -7.73 -10.22
N GLU A 97 -10.66 -7.27 -11.33
CA GLU A 97 -9.94 -6.79 -12.51
C GLU A 97 -10.08 -5.27 -12.64
N LEU A 98 -8.97 -4.55 -12.48
CA LEU A 98 -8.91 -3.09 -12.62
C LEU A 98 -8.34 -2.72 -13.99
N HIS A 99 -9.15 -2.02 -14.78
CA HIS A 99 -8.70 -1.35 -16.01
C HIS A 99 -8.30 0.08 -15.67
N VAL A 100 -6.99 0.34 -15.61
CA VAL A 100 -6.47 1.71 -15.54
C VAL A 100 -6.52 2.30 -16.95
N GLU A 101 -7.11 3.50 -17.10
CA GLU A 101 -7.15 4.19 -18.39
C GLU A 101 -5.72 4.33 -18.97
N ASP A 102 -5.60 4.18 -20.29
CA ASP A 102 -4.34 4.10 -21.06
C ASP A 102 -3.48 2.82 -20.88
N ASP A 103 -3.97 1.82 -20.15
CA ASP A 103 -3.28 0.54 -20.01
C ASP A 103 -3.99 -0.59 -20.78
N SER A 104 -3.29 -1.26 -21.68
CA SER A 104 -3.86 -2.39 -22.44
C SER A 104 -3.96 -3.67 -21.63
N ILE A 105 -3.37 -3.68 -20.43
CA ILE A 105 -3.27 -4.87 -19.57
C ILE A 105 -3.91 -4.53 -18.22
N PRO A 106 -4.99 -5.23 -17.85
CA PRO A 106 -5.63 -5.01 -16.56
C PRO A 106 -4.71 -5.41 -15.40
N GLN A 107 -4.97 -4.84 -14.23
CA GLN A 107 -4.35 -5.25 -12.98
C GLN A 107 -5.31 -6.18 -12.23
N LEU A 108 -4.81 -7.29 -11.73
CA LEU A 108 -5.56 -8.22 -10.89
C LEU A 108 -5.35 -7.86 -9.42
N VAL A 109 -6.43 -7.72 -8.66
CA VAL A 109 -6.39 -7.33 -7.25
C VAL A 109 -6.74 -8.51 -6.36
N TYR A 110 -5.84 -8.83 -5.43
CA TYR A 110 -5.96 -9.92 -4.47
C TYR A 110 -6.09 -9.37 -3.06
N GLN A 111 -7.06 -9.86 -2.29
CA GLN A 111 -7.31 -9.44 -0.91
C GLN A 111 -6.65 -10.39 0.08
N PHE A 112 -5.70 -9.90 0.89
CA PHE A 112 -5.05 -10.66 1.95
C PHE A 112 -5.44 -10.07 3.31
N GLU A 113 -6.67 -10.39 3.76
CA GLU A 113 -7.27 -9.84 4.98
C GLU A 113 -6.41 -10.09 6.24
N GLU A 114 -5.80 -11.28 6.37
CA GLU A 114 -4.93 -11.62 7.51
C GLU A 114 -3.72 -10.68 7.65
N LEU A 115 -3.33 -10.03 6.56
CA LEU A 115 -2.19 -9.11 6.52
C LEU A 115 -2.62 -7.64 6.47
N GLY A 116 -3.90 -7.36 6.20
CA GLY A 116 -4.40 -6.02 5.91
C GLY A 116 -3.86 -5.48 4.59
N LEU A 117 -3.80 -6.31 3.54
CA LEU A 117 -3.21 -5.94 2.26
C LEU A 117 -4.17 -6.18 1.09
N GLN A 118 -4.18 -5.23 0.16
CA GLN A 118 -4.58 -5.47 -1.22
C GLN A 118 -3.32 -5.54 -2.08
N VAL A 119 -3.17 -6.62 -2.84
CA VAL A 119 -1.98 -6.87 -3.66
C VAL A 119 -2.38 -6.84 -5.12
N TRP A 120 -1.77 -5.95 -5.90
CA TRP A 120 -2.15 -5.72 -7.29
C TRP A 120 -1.07 -6.30 -8.21
N GLU A 121 -1.46 -7.24 -9.05
CA GLU A 121 -0.58 -7.91 -10.01
C GLU A 121 -0.82 -7.35 -11.42
N LYS A 122 0.26 -7.10 -12.15
CA LYS A 122 0.23 -6.82 -13.57
C LYS A 122 1.31 -7.62 -14.26
N ASN A 123 1.01 -8.30 -15.37
CA ASN A 123 1.97 -9.14 -16.09
C ASN A 123 2.71 -10.16 -15.19
N LYS A 124 1.99 -10.79 -14.26
CA LYS A 124 2.51 -11.80 -13.32
C LYS A 124 3.53 -11.28 -12.30
N VAL A 125 3.60 -9.97 -12.10
CA VAL A 125 4.41 -9.33 -11.06
C VAL A 125 3.57 -8.36 -10.26
N ILE A 126 3.83 -8.28 -8.95
CA ILE A 126 3.18 -7.33 -8.07
C ILE A 126 3.71 -5.93 -8.38
N VAL A 127 2.81 -5.00 -8.69
CA VAL A 127 3.13 -3.61 -9.03
C VAL A 127 2.68 -2.61 -7.97
N THR A 128 1.66 -2.96 -7.19
CA THR A 128 1.15 -2.13 -6.09
C THR A 128 0.79 -3.03 -4.92
N ILE A 129 1.11 -2.57 -3.71
CA ILE A 129 0.52 -3.12 -2.48
C ILE A 129 -0.10 -1.97 -1.70
N VAL A 130 -1.38 -2.10 -1.37
CA VAL A 130 -2.11 -1.20 -0.49
C VAL A 130 -2.16 -1.86 0.88
N ALA A 131 -1.61 -1.21 1.90
CA ALA A 131 -1.63 -1.70 3.27
C ALA A 131 -2.55 -0.84 4.14
N ASP A 132 -3.36 -1.47 4.98
CA ASP A 132 -4.27 -0.81 5.92
C ASP A 132 -4.38 -1.59 7.26
N SER A 133 -5.26 -1.15 8.15
CA SER A 133 -5.46 -1.75 9.47
C SER A 133 -6.40 -2.97 9.50
N GLY A 134 -6.93 -3.43 8.37
CA GLY A 134 -7.84 -4.57 8.24
C GLY A 134 -9.20 -4.36 8.92
N ARG A 135 -9.96 -3.37 8.44
CA ARG A 135 -11.25 -2.94 9.05
C ARG A 135 -12.20 -4.07 9.41
#